data_AF-R9C8K2-F1
#
_entry.id   AF-R9C8K2-F1
#
_cell.length_a   1.000
_cell.length_b   1.000
_cell.length_c   1.000
_cell.angle_alpha   90.00
_cell.angle_beta   90.00
_cell.angle_gamma   90.00
#
_symmetry.space_group_name_H-M   'P 1'
#
loop_
_entity.id
_entity.type
_entity.pdbx_description
1 polymer ?
#
loop_
_entity_poly.entity_id
_entity_poly.type
_entity_poly.pdbx_seq_one_letter_code
_entity_poly.pdbx_strand_id
1 'polypeptide(L)'
;MYDLKEISYMTANALINELYKKGMLQLQPTAFERTKNDVKGFKIGLKMLSDEQVPTEFKKQLAVQMMDIQSSIKWLKDQVHEQDYIIFCQHNMQNESIRSIAANYGIDEGTVKRALTRCIHKLSIFLHPDVSLSEIFY
;
A
#
# COMPACT_ATOMS: atom_id res chain seq x y z
N MET A 1 -27.35 -28.65 -29.07
CA MET A 1 -25.93 -29.02 -28.92
C MET A 1 -25.21 -27.74 -28.57
N TYR A 2 -24.80 -27.56 -27.31
CA TYR A 2 -24.18 -26.30 -26.87
C TYR A 2 -22.82 -26.15 -27.54
N ASP A 3 -22.51 -24.93 -28.00
CA ASP A 3 -21.21 -24.60 -28.58
C ASP A 3 -20.13 -24.76 -27.49
N LEU A 4 -18.98 -25.33 -27.85
CA LEU A 4 -17.80 -25.47 -26.96
C LEU A 4 -17.39 -24.14 -26.32
N LYS A 5 -17.62 -23.02 -27.02
CA LYS A 5 -17.42 -21.67 -26.47
C LYS A 5 -18.40 -21.34 -25.36
N GLU A 6 -19.65 -21.74 -25.51
CA GLU A 6 -20.72 -21.49 -24.54
C GLU A 6 -20.49 -22.30 -23.26
N ILE A 7 -20.05 -23.56 -23.41
CA ILE A 7 -19.66 -24.41 -22.28
C ILE A 7 -18.44 -23.85 -21.54
N SER A 8 -17.42 -23.38 -22.26
CA SER A 8 -16.25 -22.73 -21.63
C SER A 8 -16.63 -21.47 -20.87
N TYR A 9 -17.51 -20.64 -21.43
CA TYR A 9 -17.96 -19.40 -20.80
C TYR A 9 -18.76 -19.67 -19.51
N MET A 10 -19.68 -20.63 -19.56
CA MET A 10 -20.46 -21.05 -18.38
C MET A 10 -19.56 -21.61 -17.28
N THR A 11 -18.54 -22.40 -17.65
CA THR A 11 -17.59 -22.99 -16.71
C THR A 11 -16.69 -21.92 -16.08
N ALA A 12 -16.20 -20.96 -16.87
CA ALA A 12 -15.40 -19.84 -16.38
C ALA A 12 -16.19 -18.96 -15.39
N ASN A 13 -17.45 -18.65 -15.69
CA ASN A 13 -18.29 -17.87 -14.78
C ASN A 13 -18.64 -18.62 -13.49
N ALA A 14 -18.89 -19.94 -13.58
CA ALA A 14 -19.10 -20.77 -12.39
C ALA A 14 -17.87 -20.78 -11.48
N LEU A 15 -16.67 -20.88 -12.07
CA LEU A 15 -15.40 -20.84 -11.34
C LEU A 15 -15.14 -19.46 -10.71
N ILE A 16 -15.34 -18.37 -11.47
CA ILE A 16 -15.21 -16.99 -10.97
C ILE A 16 -16.16 -16.77 -9.79
N ASN A 17 -17.41 -17.22 -9.89
CA ASN A 17 -18.41 -17.09 -8.83
C ASN A 17 -18.05 -17.93 -7.57
N GLU A 18 -17.52 -19.13 -7.76
CA GLU A 18 -17.00 -19.98 -6.67
C GLU A 18 -15.81 -19.32 -5.96
N LEU A 19 -14.86 -18.77 -6.73
CA LEU A 19 -13.68 -18.10 -6.21
C LEU A 19 -14.07 -16.79 -5.49
N TYR A 20 -15.06 -16.06 -6.00
CA TYR A 20 -15.66 -14.91 -5.31
C TYR A 20 -16.30 -15.30 -3.97
N LYS A 21 -17.18 -16.32 -3.98
CA LYS A 21 -17.86 -16.82 -2.77
C LYS A 21 -16.89 -17.28 -1.69
N LYS A 22 -15.74 -17.81 -2.09
CA LYS A 22 -14.69 -18.28 -1.18
C LYS A 22 -13.67 -17.19 -0.80
N GLY A 23 -13.86 -15.95 -1.27
CA GLY A 23 -12.91 -14.85 -1.03
C GLY A 23 -11.54 -15.05 -1.68
N MET A 24 -11.44 -15.98 -2.64
CA MET A 24 -10.20 -16.36 -3.33
C MET A 24 -9.97 -15.56 -4.63
N LEU A 25 -10.99 -14.82 -5.08
CA LEU A 25 -10.88 -13.82 -6.15
C LEU A 25 -11.06 -12.41 -5.56
N GLN A 26 -9.97 -11.73 -5.20
CA GLN A 26 -10.00 -10.29 -4.95
C GLN A 26 -9.82 -9.57 -6.29
N LEU A 27 -10.93 -9.18 -6.92
CA LEU A 27 -10.91 -8.56 -8.26
C LEU A 27 -10.41 -7.10 -8.26
N GLN A 28 -10.21 -6.50 -7.08
CA GLN A 28 -9.52 -5.24 -6.90
C GLN A 28 -8.59 -5.32 -5.68
N PRO A 29 -7.42 -4.65 -5.72
CA PRO A 29 -6.51 -4.61 -4.58
C PRO A 29 -7.18 -3.92 -3.41
N THR A 30 -6.95 -4.46 -2.20
CA THR A 30 -7.50 -3.89 -0.97
C THR A 30 -6.99 -2.47 -0.74
N ALA A 31 -7.69 -1.66 0.06
CA ALA A 31 -7.23 -0.32 0.47
C ALA A 31 -5.81 -0.39 1.09
N PHE A 32 -5.54 -1.46 1.83
CA PHE A 32 -4.23 -1.76 2.41
C PHE A 32 -3.16 -2.00 1.32
N GLU A 33 -3.47 -2.80 0.30
CA GLU A 33 -2.55 -3.08 -0.82
C GLU A 33 -2.32 -1.86 -1.71
N ARG A 34 -3.37 -1.09 -2.01
CA ARG A 34 -3.26 0.19 -2.72
C ARG A 34 -2.31 1.12 -1.99
N THR A 35 -2.49 1.28 -0.68
CA THR A 35 -1.63 2.11 0.16
C THR A 35 -0.18 1.66 0.17
N LYS A 36 0.08 0.33 0.21
CA LYS A 36 1.45 -0.19 0.06
C LYS A 36 2.08 0.21 -1.28
N ASN A 37 1.31 0.14 -2.36
CA ASN A 37 1.77 0.53 -3.68
C ASN A 37 2.03 2.04 -3.76
N ASP A 38 1.19 2.86 -3.14
CA ASP A 38 1.40 4.31 -3.10
C ASP A 38 2.66 4.67 -2.30
N VAL A 39 2.87 4.06 -1.14
CA VAL A 39 4.10 4.25 -0.34
C VAL A 39 5.34 3.83 -1.13
N LYS A 40 5.26 2.72 -1.87
CA LYS A 40 6.34 2.28 -2.76
C LYS A 40 6.56 3.27 -3.92
N GLY A 41 5.49 3.77 -4.53
CA GLY A 41 5.54 4.78 -5.59
C GLY A 41 6.15 6.09 -5.11
N PHE A 42 5.72 6.58 -3.94
CA PHE A 42 6.27 7.76 -3.29
C PHE A 42 7.77 7.61 -3.03
N LYS A 43 8.20 6.46 -2.52
CA LYS A 43 9.61 6.14 -2.30
C LYS A 43 10.43 6.18 -3.60
N ILE A 44 9.90 5.65 -4.69
CA ILE A 44 10.54 5.73 -6.02
C ILE A 44 10.60 7.19 -6.47
N GLY A 45 9.49 7.93 -6.31
CA GLY A 45 9.41 9.34 -6.65
C GLY A 45 10.45 10.20 -5.92
N LEU A 46 10.68 9.95 -4.62
CA LEU A 46 11.71 10.64 -3.83
C LEU A 46 13.12 10.43 -4.40
N LYS A 47 13.40 9.22 -4.90
CA LYS A 47 14.67 8.93 -5.59
C LYS A 47 14.77 9.72 -6.90
N MET A 48 13.72 9.74 -7.71
CA MET A 48 13.71 10.48 -8.98
C MET A 48 13.84 12.01 -8.78
N LEU A 49 13.25 12.57 -7.72
CA LEU A 49 13.43 13.98 -7.38
C LEU A 49 14.89 14.32 -7.04
N SER A 50 15.61 13.36 -6.43
CA SER A 50 17.00 13.52 -6.02
C SER A 50 18.00 13.19 -7.13
N ASP A 51 17.56 12.63 -8.26
CA ASP A 51 18.42 12.20 -9.36
C ASP A 51 18.71 13.35 -10.33
N GLU A 52 19.97 13.75 -10.48
CA GLU A 52 20.41 14.84 -11.37
C GLU A 52 20.11 14.60 -12.85
N GLN A 53 19.95 13.34 -13.27
CA GLN A 53 19.66 12.97 -14.67
C GLN A 53 18.19 13.21 -15.06
N VAL A 54 17.30 13.36 -14.06
CA VAL A 54 15.88 13.56 -14.31
C VAL A 54 15.61 15.03 -14.67
N PRO A 55 14.93 15.33 -15.80
CA PRO A 55 14.64 16.70 -16.21
C PRO A 55 13.87 17.48 -15.14
N THR A 56 14.28 18.73 -14.90
CA THR A 56 13.67 19.61 -13.89
C THR A 56 12.15 19.75 -14.04
N GLU A 57 11.66 19.79 -15.28
CA GLU A 57 10.22 19.92 -15.53
C GLU A 57 9.44 18.66 -15.11
N PHE A 58 10.02 17.49 -15.31
CA PHE A 58 9.46 16.24 -14.80
C PHE A 58 9.48 16.20 -13.27
N LYS A 59 10.56 16.67 -12.64
CA LYS A 59 10.65 16.76 -11.17
C LYS A 59 9.56 17.66 -10.59
N LYS A 60 9.25 18.79 -11.23
CA LYS A 60 8.16 19.68 -10.77
C LYS A 60 6.81 18.97 -10.82
N GLN A 61 6.49 18.31 -11.94
CA GLN A 61 5.22 17.57 -12.08
C GLN A 61 5.12 16.45 -11.06
N LEU A 62 6.20 15.68 -10.89
CA LEU A 62 6.29 14.60 -9.92
C LEU A 62 6.11 15.11 -8.48
N ALA A 63 6.74 16.23 -8.13
CA ALA A 63 6.61 16.84 -6.80
C ALA A 63 5.16 17.23 -6.50
N VAL A 64 4.42 17.76 -7.49
CA VAL A 64 3.00 18.07 -7.36
C VAL A 64 2.17 16.81 -7.11
N GLN A 65 2.39 15.76 -7.91
CA GLN A 65 1.69 14.47 -7.75
C GLN A 65 1.95 13.80 -6.39
N MET A 66 3.11 14.07 -5.79
CA MET A 66 3.50 13.48 -4.51
C MET A 66 3.00 14.26 -3.28
N MET A 67 2.41 15.45 -3.45
CA MET A 67 2.00 16.27 -2.30
C MET A 67 0.93 15.60 -1.43
N ASP A 68 0.00 14.89 -2.04
CA ASP A 68 -1.11 14.26 -1.32
C ASP A 68 -0.62 13.15 -0.38
N ILE A 69 0.23 12.27 -0.91
CA ILE A 69 0.84 11.21 -0.09
C ILE A 69 1.84 11.77 0.92
N GLN A 70 2.59 12.83 0.59
CA GLN A 70 3.46 13.51 1.56
C GLN A 70 2.64 14.07 2.74
N SER A 71 1.52 14.72 2.44
CA SER A 71 0.61 15.28 3.44
C SER A 71 -0.01 14.17 4.30
N SER A 72 -0.37 13.05 3.69
CA SER A 72 -0.90 11.86 4.37
C SER A 72 0.12 11.23 5.32
N ILE A 73 1.39 11.15 4.91
CA ILE A 73 2.48 10.67 5.77
C ILE A 73 2.74 11.65 6.93
N LYS A 74 2.66 12.96 6.70
CA LYS A 74 2.77 13.95 7.79
C LYS A 74 1.62 13.79 8.79
N TRP A 75 0.39 13.66 8.29
CA TRP A 75 -0.79 13.40 9.12
C TRP A 75 -0.62 12.12 9.95
N LEU A 76 -0.07 11.05 9.37
CA LEU A 76 0.14 9.78 10.07
C LEU A 76 0.90 9.95 11.38
N LYS A 77 1.88 10.86 11.45
CA LYS A 77 2.67 11.13 12.67
C LYS A 77 1.79 11.41 13.88
N ASP A 78 0.69 12.12 13.69
CA ASP A 78 -0.22 12.53 14.76
C ASP A 78 -1.29 11.46 15.07
N GLN A 79 -1.30 10.35 14.34
CA GLN A 79 -2.36 9.32 14.39
C GLN A 79 -1.89 7.96 14.92
N VAL A 80 -0.59 7.77 15.04
CA VAL A 80 0.03 6.55 15.55
C VAL A 80 0.99 6.88 16.68
N HIS A 81 1.38 5.85 17.42
CA HIS A 81 2.44 6.00 18.42
C HIS A 81 3.73 6.46 17.74
N GLU A 82 4.48 7.37 18.37
CA GLU A 82 5.70 7.94 17.80
C GLU A 82 6.69 6.86 17.33
N GLN A 83 6.87 5.81 18.14
CA GLN A 83 7.73 4.69 17.79
C GLN A 83 7.26 3.94 16.52
N ASP A 84 5.95 3.78 16.31
CA ASP A 84 5.43 3.14 15.10
C ASP A 84 5.72 4.00 13.86
N TYR A 85 5.56 5.33 13.99
CA TYR A 85 5.88 6.28 12.93
C TYR A 85 7.37 6.25 12.57
N ILE A 86 8.25 6.22 13.57
CA ILE A 86 9.70 6.12 13.34
C ILE A 86 10.06 4.83 12.61
N ILE A 87 9.54 3.68 13.08
CA ILE A 87 9.72 2.38 12.41
C ILE A 87 9.24 2.44 10.96
N PHE A 88 8.09 3.06 10.71
CA PHE A 88 7.53 3.25 9.38
C PHE A 88 8.48 4.07 8.48
N CYS A 89 9.00 5.18 8.97
CA CYS A 89 9.93 6.03 8.22
C CYS A 89 11.26 5.31 7.92
N GLN A 90 11.84 4.60 8.89
CA GLN A 90 13.08 3.85 8.68
C GLN A 90 12.93 2.78 7.59
N HIS A 91 11.85 2.01 7.66
CA HIS A 91 11.61 0.97 6.68
C HIS A 91 11.29 1.53 5.28
N ASN A 92 10.32 2.44 5.21
CA ASN A 92 9.76 2.87 3.92
C ASN A 92 10.54 4.01 3.28
N MET A 93 11.10 4.93 4.05
CA MET A 93 11.81 6.11 3.52
C MET A 93 13.33 5.90 3.50
N GLN A 94 13.89 5.25 4.53
CA GLN A 94 15.35 5.07 4.66
C GLN A 94 15.88 3.72 4.15
N ASN A 95 15.01 2.81 3.70
CA ASN A 95 15.37 1.46 3.22
C ASN A 95 15.96 0.53 4.29
N GLU A 96 15.73 0.79 5.58
CA GLU A 96 16.19 -0.15 6.61
C GLU A 96 15.39 -1.47 6.55
N SER A 97 16.10 -2.59 6.69
CA SER A 97 15.46 -3.90 6.76
C SER A 97 14.74 -4.09 8.09
N ILE A 98 13.68 -4.91 8.11
CA ILE A 98 12.95 -5.24 9.33
C ILE A 98 13.90 -5.78 10.41
N ARG A 99 14.86 -6.63 10.02
CA ARG A 99 15.88 -7.19 10.90
C ARG A 99 16.81 -6.13 11.49
N SER A 100 17.24 -5.16 10.68
CA SER A 100 18.08 -4.04 11.15
C SER A 100 17.34 -3.20 12.18
N ILE A 101 16.09 -2.84 11.88
CA ILE A 101 15.24 -2.08 12.81
C ILE A 101 15.04 -2.87 14.11
N ALA A 102 14.65 -4.15 14.02
CA ALA A 102 14.46 -5.01 15.19
C ALA A 102 15.71 -5.02 16.10
N ALA A 103 16.90 -5.20 15.52
CA ALA A 103 18.16 -5.18 16.24
C ALA A 103 18.45 -3.80 16.88
N ASN A 104 18.24 -2.71 16.15
CA ASN A 104 18.51 -1.34 16.62
C ASN A 104 17.64 -0.93 17.81
N TYR A 105 16.40 -1.42 17.89
CA TYR A 105 15.48 -1.10 18.98
C TYR A 105 15.39 -2.19 20.06
N GLY A 106 16.11 -3.30 19.92
CA GLY A 106 16.03 -4.42 20.88
C GLY A 106 14.64 -5.07 20.95
N ILE A 107 13.91 -5.11 19.83
CA ILE A 107 12.57 -5.70 19.72
C ILE A 107 12.56 -6.85 18.71
N ASP A 108 11.51 -7.67 18.71
CA ASP A 108 11.36 -8.74 17.72
C ASP A 108 10.85 -8.22 16.36
N GLU A 109 11.17 -8.92 15.28
CA GLU A 109 10.72 -8.59 13.92
C GLU A 109 9.19 -8.56 13.78
N GLY A 110 8.46 -9.34 14.59
CA GLY A 110 7.00 -9.35 14.60
C GLY A 110 6.43 -8.04 15.14
N THR A 111 7.06 -7.44 16.14
CA THR A 111 6.70 -6.11 16.64
C THR A 111 6.92 -5.03 15.59
N VAL A 112 8.03 -5.09 14.85
CA VAL A 112 8.28 -4.21 13.70
C VAL A 112 7.19 -4.38 12.63
N LYS A 113 6.88 -5.63 12.24
CA LYS A 113 5.81 -5.92 11.26
C LYS A 113 4.45 -5.38 11.70
N ARG A 114 4.08 -5.55 12.98
CA ARG A 114 2.83 -5.03 13.52
C ARG A 114 2.77 -3.50 13.49
N ALA A 115 3.87 -2.83 13.84
CA ALA A 115 3.96 -1.37 13.73
C ALA A 115 3.76 -0.88 12.29
N LEU A 116 4.43 -1.51 11.33
CA LEU A 116 4.26 -1.21 9.90
C LEU A 116 2.81 -1.42 9.43
N THR A 117 2.20 -2.56 9.80
CA THR A 117 0.81 -2.86 9.46
C THR A 117 -0.17 -1.83 10.04
N ARG A 118 -0.01 -1.42 11.30
CA ARG A 118 -0.84 -0.36 11.90
C ARG A 118 -0.74 0.96 11.14
N CYS A 119 0.48 1.36 10.77
CA CYS A 119 0.71 2.58 10.00
C CYS A 119 0.02 2.53 8.63
N ILE A 120 0.17 1.42 7.89
CA ILE A 120 -0.47 1.25 6.58
C ILE A 120 -2.00 1.26 6.71
N HIS A 121 -2.58 0.61 7.72
CA HIS A 121 -4.04 0.67 7.95
C HIS A 121 -4.53 2.09 8.24
N LYS A 122 -3.79 2.87 9.02
CA LYS A 122 -4.16 4.27 9.27
C LYS A 122 -4.09 5.11 8.01
N LEU A 123 -3.03 4.93 7.21
CA LEU A 123 -2.90 5.59 5.91
C LEU A 123 -3.99 5.16 4.92
N SER A 124 -4.40 3.89 4.90
CA SER A 124 -5.38 3.40 3.93
C SER A 124 -6.75 4.01 4.12
N ILE A 125 -7.15 4.24 5.37
CA ILE A 125 -8.40 4.94 5.70
C ILE A 125 -8.37 6.38 5.18
N PHE A 126 -7.20 7.03 5.21
CA PHE A 126 -7.05 8.41 4.79
C PHE A 126 -6.91 8.57 3.27
N LEU A 127 -6.10 7.72 2.64
CA LEU A 127 -5.78 7.79 1.20
C LEU A 127 -6.88 7.17 0.33
N HIS A 128 -7.52 6.09 0.80
CA HIS A 128 -8.56 5.34 0.08
C HIS A 128 -9.78 5.13 0.96
N PRO A 129 -10.44 6.21 1.43
CA PRO A 129 -11.58 6.11 2.33
C PRO A 129 -12.77 5.37 1.69
N ASP A 130 -13.00 5.57 0.41
CA ASP A 130 -14.04 4.91 -0.39
C ASP A 130 -13.84 3.38 -0.45
N VAL A 131 -12.62 2.95 -0.78
CA VAL A 131 -12.26 1.53 -0.82
C VAL A 131 -12.33 0.94 0.58
N SER A 132 -11.78 1.63 1.57
CA SER A 132 -11.81 1.19 2.97
C SER A 132 -13.24 1.01 3.50
N LEU A 133 -14.16 1.91 3.16
CA LEU A 133 -15.57 1.80 3.54
C LEU A 133 -16.24 0.64 2.79
N SER A 134 -15.96 0.48 1.50
CA SER A 134 -16.53 -0.64 0.73
C SER A 134 -16.13 -2.00 1.30
N GLU A 135 -14.91 -2.16 1.81
CA GLU A 135 -14.43 -3.39 2.45
C GLU A 135 -15.08 -3.68 3.81
N ILE A 136 -15.58 -2.66 4.50
CA ILE A 136 -16.24 -2.82 5.81
C ILE A 136 -17.72 -3.22 5.62
N PHE A 137 -18.36 -2.73 4.56
CA PHE A 137 -19.80 -2.85 4.37
C PHE A 137 -20.22 -3.90 3.32
N TYR A 138 -19.25 -4.61 2.69
CA TYR A 138 -19.47 -5.77 1.81
C TYR A 138 -18.94 -7.06 2.44
#